data_AF-A0AAC9JCE3-F1
#
_entry.id   AF-A0AAC9JCE3-F1
#
_cell.length_a   1.000
_cell.length_b   1.000
_cell.length_c   1.000
_cell.angle_alpha   90.00
_cell.angle_beta   90.00
_cell.angle_gamma   90.00
#
_symmetry.space_group_name_H-M   'P 1'
#
loop_
_entity.id
_entity.type
_entity.pdbx_description
1 polymer ?
#
loop_
_entity_poly.entity_id
_entity_poly.type
_entity_poly.pdbx_seq_one_letter_code
_entity_poly.pdbx_strand_id
1 'polypeptide(L)'
;MKSSDTKNNRALASYVNIIKAPAIQVLLMGTGFLLVMLFVYMGVLTSFDNTLFTTLSALGDVHGWKNDVLRDVTALGSNTVLIFVAAAVAGALALAGEKKKSLTFILAVAAGIAVTFLLKAGIDRPRPSLIMQHVDVYTQSFPSAHATLSTLVYFYIAHLLTHFAQNTSVRAWIYFAAAFLVFCIGLSRVLLGVHWPSDIIAGWFAGGSMAAFCFYVIKWKRKLRIKKEG
;
A
#
# COMPACT_ATOMS: atom_id res chain seq x y z
N MET A 1 33.49 4.99 29.17
CA MET A 1 32.11 5.27 28.69
C MET A 1 31.95 5.46 27.18
N LYS A 2 32.92 5.95 26.39
CA LYS A 2 32.77 6.15 24.92
C LYS A 2 32.66 4.87 24.04
N SER A 3 33.03 3.68 24.53
CA SER A 3 33.09 2.47 23.69
C SER A 3 31.77 1.67 23.62
N SER A 4 30.85 1.85 24.59
CA SER A 4 29.51 1.21 24.54
C SER A 4 28.59 1.92 23.55
N ASP A 5 28.60 3.26 23.53
CA ASP A 5 27.75 4.06 22.63
C ASP A 5 28.11 3.85 21.15
N THR A 6 29.39 3.71 20.85
CA THR A 6 29.86 3.46 19.47
C THR A 6 29.54 2.04 18.98
N LYS A 7 29.48 1.04 19.88
CA LYS A 7 28.98 -0.31 19.56
C LYS A 7 27.47 -0.33 19.35
N ASN A 8 26.71 0.34 20.22
CA ASN A 8 25.25 0.43 20.10
C ASN A 8 24.82 1.14 18.81
N ASN A 9 25.49 2.23 18.42
CA ASN A 9 25.22 2.93 17.17
C ASN A 9 25.52 2.08 15.91
N ARG A 10 26.56 1.24 15.94
CA ARG A 10 26.85 0.31 14.83
C ARG A 10 25.82 -0.82 14.75
N ALA A 11 25.40 -1.37 15.89
CA ALA A 11 24.35 -2.38 15.94
C ALA A 11 23.03 -1.83 15.40
N LEU A 12 22.61 -0.65 15.86
CA LEU A 12 21.41 0.05 15.37
C LEU A 12 21.48 0.28 13.86
N ALA A 13 22.62 0.78 13.34
CA ALA A 13 22.81 0.99 11.91
C ALA A 13 22.73 -0.34 11.12
N SER A 14 23.25 -1.43 11.67
CA SER A 14 23.15 -2.77 11.08
C SER A 14 21.71 -3.25 10.99
N TYR A 15 20.94 -3.15 12.09
CA TYR A 15 19.52 -3.52 12.09
C TYR A 15 18.70 -2.69 11.11
N VAL A 16 18.95 -1.38 11.04
CA VAL A 16 18.29 -0.50 10.07
C VAL A 16 18.63 -0.91 8.63
N ASN A 17 19.87 -1.32 8.36
CA ASN A 17 20.27 -1.78 7.02
C ASN A 17 19.63 -3.11 6.65
N ILE A 18 19.42 -4.01 7.61
CA ILE A 18 18.70 -5.27 7.45
C ILE A 18 17.23 -4.98 7.09
N ILE A 19 16.54 -4.12 7.85
CA ILE A 19 15.13 -3.76 7.58
C ILE A 19 14.97 -3.06 6.22
N LYS A 20 15.97 -2.30 5.78
CA LYS A 20 16.00 -1.67 4.44
C LYS A 20 16.21 -2.66 3.29
N ALA A 21 16.49 -3.93 3.56
CA ALA A 21 16.61 -4.93 2.50
C ALA A 21 15.22 -5.23 1.92
N PRO A 22 15.02 -5.08 0.58
CA PRO A 22 13.70 -5.31 -0.03
C PRO A 22 13.14 -6.71 0.24
N ALA A 23 13.99 -7.74 0.30
CA ALA A 23 13.56 -9.11 0.64
C ALA A 23 12.94 -9.19 2.05
N ILE A 24 13.50 -8.48 3.02
CA ILE A 24 13.00 -8.46 4.39
C ILE A 24 11.69 -7.67 4.45
N GLN A 25 11.57 -6.58 3.68
CA GLN A 25 10.32 -5.84 3.57
C GLN A 25 9.20 -6.69 2.96
N VAL A 26 9.48 -7.49 1.92
CA VAL A 26 8.52 -8.45 1.34
C VAL A 26 8.04 -9.42 2.40
N LEU A 27 8.95 -10.02 3.17
CA LEU A 27 8.61 -10.98 4.21
C LEU A 27 7.81 -10.35 5.34
N LEU A 28 8.23 -9.19 5.85
CA LEU A 28 7.51 -8.50 6.93
C LEU A 28 6.10 -8.10 6.50
N MET A 29 5.96 -7.51 5.30
CA MET A 29 4.66 -7.07 4.79
C MET A 29 3.77 -8.25 4.41
N GLY A 30 4.34 -9.29 3.80
CA GLY A 30 3.61 -10.51 3.45
C GLY A 30 3.11 -11.27 4.68
N THR A 31 3.97 -11.44 5.69
CA THR A 31 3.56 -12.04 6.97
C THR A 31 2.52 -11.18 7.67
N GLY A 32 2.67 -9.86 7.68
CA GLY A 32 1.66 -8.94 8.21
C GLY A 32 0.30 -9.12 7.54
N PHE A 33 0.28 -9.23 6.21
CA PHE A 33 -0.95 -9.52 5.46
C PHE A 33 -1.58 -10.85 5.87
N LEU A 34 -0.80 -11.93 5.93
CA LEU A 34 -1.29 -13.26 6.30
C LEU A 34 -1.83 -13.31 7.74
N LEU A 35 -1.18 -12.61 8.67
CA LEU A 35 -1.64 -12.51 10.06
C LEU A 35 -2.97 -11.75 10.16
N VAL A 36 -3.11 -10.62 9.47
CA VAL A 36 -4.37 -9.87 9.46
C VAL A 36 -5.47 -10.72 8.81
N MET A 37 -5.18 -11.38 7.69
CA MET A 37 -6.12 -12.30 7.04
C MET A 37 -6.57 -13.41 7.99
N LEU A 38 -5.64 -14.04 8.70
CA LEU A 38 -5.95 -15.08 9.69
C LEU A 38 -6.81 -14.53 10.83
N PHE A 39 -6.48 -13.35 11.37
CA PHE A 39 -7.25 -12.76 12.47
C PHE A 39 -8.65 -12.29 12.05
N VAL A 40 -8.81 -11.86 10.80
CA VAL A 40 -10.14 -11.59 10.21
C VAL A 40 -10.92 -12.90 10.09
N TYR A 41 -10.31 -13.96 9.53
CA TYR A 41 -10.95 -15.26 9.36
C TYR A 41 -11.38 -15.88 10.70
N MET A 42 -10.55 -15.74 11.73
CA MET A 42 -10.83 -16.22 13.10
C MET A 42 -11.78 -15.30 13.89
N GLY A 43 -12.23 -14.18 13.32
CA GLY A 43 -13.12 -13.22 13.98
C GLY A 43 -12.49 -12.40 15.11
N VAL A 44 -11.17 -12.50 15.32
CA VAL A 44 -10.44 -11.82 16.41
C VAL A 44 -10.51 -10.30 16.28
N LEU A 45 -10.56 -9.78 15.05
CA LEU A 45 -10.61 -8.33 14.78
C LEU A 45 -12.02 -7.74 14.80
N THR A 46 -13.06 -8.54 15.07
CA THR A 46 -14.46 -8.08 15.00
C THR A 46 -14.73 -6.93 15.97
N SER A 47 -14.27 -7.01 17.22
CA SER A 47 -14.47 -5.93 18.20
C SER A 47 -13.69 -4.68 17.80
N PHE A 48 -12.44 -4.84 17.36
CA PHE A 48 -11.62 -3.73 16.86
C PHE A 48 -12.30 -3.01 15.70
N ASP A 49 -12.77 -3.75 14.71
CA ASP A 49 -13.43 -3.21 13.52
C ASP A 49 -14.71 -2.46 13.89
N ASN A 50 -15.57 -3.03 14.74
CA ASN A 50 -16.81 -2.39 15.16
C ASN A 50 -16.56 -1.12 15.99
N THR A 51 -15.65 -1.16 16.96
CA THR A 51 -15.33 0.01 17.79
C THR A 51 -14.79 1.16 16.94
N LEU A 52 -13.81 0.86 16.08
CA LEU A 52 -13.18 1.89 15.27
C LEU A 52 -14.12 2.41 14.17
N PHE A 53 -14.89 1.53 13.53
CA PHE A 53 -15.93 1.93 12.57
C PHE A 53 -16.97 2.85 13.20
N THR A 54 -17.51 2.47 14.37
CA THR A 54 -18.54 3.26 15.06
C THR A 54 -18.00 4.62 15.52
N THR A 55 -16.79 4.63 16.09
CA THR A 55 -16.12 5.88 16.51
C THR A 55 -15.90 6.81 15.33
N LEU A 56 -15.38 6.29 14.22
CA LEU A 56 -15.14 7.08 13.01
C LEU A 56 -16.43 7.56 12.36
N SER A 57 -17.49 6.74 12.36
CA SER A 57 -18.80 7.12 11.84
C SER A 57 -19.47 8.19 12.70
N ALA A 58 -19.29 8.14 14.02
CA ALA A 58 -19.80 9.16 14.94
C ALA A 58 -19.07 10.51 14.80
N LEU A 59 -17.77 10.49 14.50
CA LEU A 59 -16.98 11.69 14.21
C LEU A 59 -17.24 12.23 12.79
N GLY A 60 -17.55 11.31 11.87
CA GLY A 60 -17.82 11.56 10.47
C GLY A 60 -19.30 11.76 10.20
N ASP A 61 -19.86 12.89 10.65
CA ASP A 61 -21.12 13.38 10.08
C ASP A 61 -20.86 13.80 8.63
N VAL A 62 -21.00 12.85 7.70
CA VAL A 62 -20.59 12.94 6.28
C VAL A 62 -21.66 13.58 5.41
N HIS A 63 -22.26 14.68 5.87
CA HIS A 63 -23.19 15.48 5.08
C HIS A 63 -22.52 16.68 4.39
N GLY A 64 -23.08 17.08 3.25
CA GLY A 64 -22.60 18.22 2.45
C GLY A 64 -21.17 18.03 1.93
N TRP A 65 -20.38 19.09 1.96
CA TRP A 65 -19.04 19.17 1.35
C TRP A 65 -18.06 18.11 1.87
N LYS A 66 -18.25 17.57 3.09
CA LYS A 66 -17.41 16.52 3.65
C LYS A 66 -17.52 15.23 2.83
N ASN A 67 -18.70 14.90 2.32
CA ASN A 67 -18.90 13.73 1.47
C ASN A 67 -18.17 13.89 0.13
N ASP A 68 -18.22 15.09 -0.45
CA ASP A 68 -17.56 15.39 -1.72
C ASP A 68 -16.04 15.27 -1.59
N VAL A 69 -15.46 15.83 -0.52
CA VAL A 69 -14.02 15.68 -0.23
C VAL A 69 -13.65 14.21 -0.04
N LEU A 70 -14.46 13.42 0.67
CA LEU A 70 -14.20 11.99 0.84
C LEU A 70 -14.28 11.24 -0.50
N ARG A 71 -15.23 11.59 -1.37
CA ARG A 71 -15.35 11.01 -2.72
C ARG A 71 -14.16 11.38 -3.59
N ASP A 72 -13.68 12.61 -3.53
CA ASP A 72 -12.50 13.04 -4.29
C ASP A 72 -11.23 12.33 -3.82
N VAL A 73 -11.03 12.26 -2.51
CA VAL A 73 -9.90 11.53 -1.91
C VAL A 73 -9.99 10.04 -2.26
N THR A 74 -11.18 9.44 -2.21
CA THR A 74 -11.35 8.02 -2.56
C THR A 74 -11.14 7.76 -4.05
N ALA A 75 -11.48 8.72 -4.91
CA ALA A 75 -11.29 8.62 -6.36
C ALA A 75 -9.82 8.45 -6.74
N LEU A 76 -8.90 9.08 -6.00
CA LEU A 76 -7.45 8.89 -6.15
C LEU A 76 -7.03 7.43 -5.92
N GLY A 77 -7.74 6.72 -5.06
CA GLY A 77 -7.55 5.28 -4.81
C GLY A 77 -8.32 4.35 -5.74
N SER A 78 -9.13 4.89 -6.67
CA SER A 78 -9.97 4.07 -7.54
C SER A 78 -9.12 3.28 -8.54
N ASN A 79 -9.55 2.06 -8.87
CA ASN A 79 -8.85 1.22 -9.84
C ASN A 79 -8.66 1.94 -11.17
N THR A 80 -9.67 2.68 -11.64
CA THR A 80 -9.62 3.44 -12.88
C THR A 80 -8.49 4.48 -12.85
N VAL A 81 -8.48 5.35 -11.84
CA VAL A 81 -7.43 6.39 -11.71
C VAL A 81 -6.06 5.75 -11.57
N LEU A 82 -5.92 4.72 -10.73
CA LEU A 82 -4.64 4.05 -10.51
C LEU A 82 -4.13 3.32 -11.76
N ILE A 83 -5.00 2.74 -12.58
CA ILE A 83 -4.63 2.14 -13.87
C ILE A 83 -4.13 3.22 -14.84
N PHE A 84 -4.84 4.35 -14.95
CA PHE A 84 -4.39 5.46 -15.80
C PHE A 84 -3.06 6.04 -15.34
N VAL A 85 -2.89 6.28 -14.04
CA VAL A 85 -1.63 6.74 -13.45
C VAL A 85 -0.52 5.71 -13.70
N ALA A 86 -0.80 4.42 -13.49
CA ALA A 86 0.17 3.36 -13.72
C ALA A 86 0.59 3.28 -15.20
N ALA A 87 -0.37 3.37 -16.12
CA ALA A 87 -0.12 3.38 -17.56
C ALA A 87 0.71 4.60 -17.98
N ALA A 88 0.37 5.79 -17.47
CA ALA A 88 1.12 7.02 -17.75
C ALA A 88 2.58 6.93 -17.27
N VAL A 89 2.80 6.49 -16.03
CA VAL A 89 4.14 6.33 -15.46
C VAL A 89 4.92 5.22 -16.18
N ALA A 90 4.28 4.09 -16.49
CA ALA A 90 4.92 3.00 -17.22
C ALA A 90 5.26 3.41 -18.66
N GLY A 91 4.40 4.20 -19.32
CA GLY A 91 4.64 4.79 -20.63
C GLY A 91 5.83 5.75 -20.59
N ALA A 92 5.87 6.67 -19.61
CA ALA A 92 6.99 7.58 -19.41
C ALA A 92 8.32 6.82 -19.17
N LEU A 93 8.30 5.76 -18.36
CA LEU A 93 9.47 4.89 -18.16
C LEU A 93 9.89 4.18 -19.45
N ALA A 94 8.95 3.70 -20.27
CA ALA A 94 9.26 3.05 -21.53
C ALA A 94 9.89 4.02 -22.53
N LEU A 95 9.37 5.26 -22.62
CA LEU A 95 9.91 6.34 -23.46
C LEU A 95 11.29 6.79 -22.99
N ALA A 96 11.54 6.80 -21.67
CA ALA A 96 12.85 7.07 -21.09
C ALA A 96 13.86 5.90 -21.23
N GLY A 97 13.52 4.83 -21.95
CA GLY A 97 14.40 3.66 -22.15
C GLY A 97 14.42 2.67 -20.98
N GLU A 98 13.68 2.94 -19.90
CA GLU A 98 13.61 2.14 -18.67
C GLU A 98 12.58 1.00 -18.77
N LYS A 99 12.57 0.29 -19.91
CA LYS A 99 11.58 -0.75 -20.25
C LYS A 99 11.39 -1.82 -19.17
N LYS A 100 12.46 -2.17 -18.44
CA LYS A 100 12.41 -3.16 -17.35
C LYS A 100 11.63 -2.67 -16.14
N LYS A 101 11.82 -1.39 -15.75
CA LYS A 101 11.06 -0.78 -14.64
C LYS A 101 9.59 -0.68 -15.05
N SER A 102 9.32 -0.19 -16.26
CA SER A 102 7.98 -0.13 -16.86
C SER A 102 7.25 -1.47 -16.81
N LEU A 103 7.85 -2.53 -17.37
CA LEU A 103 7.26 -3.87 -17.38
C LEU A 103 7.04 -4.43 -15.98
N THR A 104 8.01 -4.26 -15.07
CA THR A 104 7.87 -4.71 -13.68
C THR A 104 6.68 -4.02 -12.99
N PHE A 105 6.48 -2.74 -13.28
CA PHE A 105 5.39 -1.97 -12.70
C PHE A 105 4.01 -2.40 -13.22
N ILE A 106 3.86 -2.54 -14.55
CA ILE A 106 2.61 -3.00 -15.16
C ILE A 106 2.24 -4.38 -14.64
N LEU A 107 3.19 -5.32 -14.62
CA LEU A 107 2.96 -6.68 -14.12
C LEU A 107 2.55 -6.68 -12.64
N ALA A 108 3.15 -5.81 -11.83
CA ALA A 108 2.80 -5.69 -10.42
C ALA A 108 1.38 -5.17 -10.21
N VAL A 109 0.97 -4.14 -10.97
CA VAL A 109 -0.39 -3.59 -10.90
C VAL A 109 -1.42 -4.62 -11.38
N ALA A 110 -1.14 -5.32 -12.49
CA ALA A 110 -1.99 -6.40 -12.98
C ALA A 110 -2.12 -7.53 -11.96
N ALA A 111 -1.01 -7.94 -11.34
CA ALA A 111 -1.01 -8.92 -10.27
C ALA A 111 -1.79 -8.43 -9.04
N GLY A 112 -1.67 -7.16 -8.66
CA GLY A 112 -2.42 -6.56 -7.55
C GLY A 112 -3.92 -6.62 -7.78
N ILE A 113 -4.36 -6.31 -9.00
CA ILE A 113 -5.76 -6.43 -9.40
C ILE A 113 -6.20 -7.91 -9.31
N ALA A 114 -5.47 -8.82 -9.93
CA ALA A 114 -5.82 -10.25 -9.91
C ALA A 114 -5.89 -10.82 -8.50
N VAL A 115 -4.88 -10.57 -7.65
CA VAL A 115 -4.83 -11.05 -6.27
C VAL A 115 -5.99 -10.51 -5.44
N THR A 116 -6.31 -9.21 -5.57
CA THR A 116 -7.44 -8.63 -4.82
C THR A 116 -8.79 -9.21 -5.26
N PHE A 117 -8.99 -9.49 -6.55
CA PHE A 117 -10.20 -10.16 -7.04
C PHE A 117 -10.29 -11.62 -6.56
N LEU A 118 -9.18 -12.38 -6.62
CA LEU A 118 -9.16 -13.78 -6.18
C LEU A 118 -9.41 -13.91 -4.67
N LEU A 119 -8.80 -13.06 -3.86
CA LEU A 119 -8.99 -13.07 -2.40
C LEU A 119 -10.42 -12.72 -2.01
N LYS A 120 -11.05 -11.78 -2.73
CA LYS A 120 -12.45 -11.44 -2.53
C LYS A 120 -13.37 -12.63 -2.75
N ALA A 121 -13.10 -13.44 -3.77
CA ALA A 121 -13.88 -14.65 -4.06
C ALA A 121 -13.67 -15.76 -3.01
N GLY A 122 -12.51 -15.79 -2.33
CA GLY A 122 -12.18 -16.85 -1.38
C GLY A 122 -12.62 -16.58 0.07
N ILE A 123 -12.58 -15.32 0.53
CA ILE A 123 -12.83 -14.97 1.94
C ILE A 123 -14.30 -14.60 2.19
N ASP A 124 -15.00 -14.09 1.17
CA ASP A 124 -16.44 -13.78 1.20
C ASP A 124 -16.90 -12.96 2.41
N ARG A 125 -16.08 -11.97 2.80
CA ARG A 125 -16.35 -11.15 3.99
C ARG A 125 -17.48 -10.13 3.75
N PRO A 126 -18.54 -10.13 4.59
CA PRO A 126 -19.60 -9.14 4.49
C PRO A 126 -19.11 -7.72 4.81
N ARG A 127 -19.59 -6.74 4.04
CA ARG A 127 -19.34 -5.30 4.26
C ARG A 127 -20.11 -4.77 5.49
N PRO A 128 -19.74 -3.59 6.03
CA PRO A 128 -20.61 -2.86 6.94
C PRO A 128 -21.99 -2.59 6.32
N SER A 129 -23.02 -2.42 7.17
CA SER A 129 -24.43 -2.44 6.77
C SER A 129 -24.78 -1.47 5.62
N LEU A 130 -25.68 -1.91 4.72
CA LEU A 130 -26.08 -1.16 3.52
C LEU A 130 -26.66 0.23 3.83
N ILE A 131 -27.30 0.41 4.98
CA ILE A 131 -27.87 1.69 5.43
C ILE A 131 -26.78 2.77 5.61
N MET A 132 -25.54 2.35 5.85
CA MET A 132 -24.40 3.24 6.08
C MET A 132 -23.53 3.45 4.82
N GLN A 133 -23.89 2.85 3.68
CA GLN A 133 -23.08 2.95 2.46
C GLN A 133 -23.42 4.23 1.69
N HIS A 134 -22.41 5.08 1.49
CA HIS A 134 -22.56 6.36 0.79
C HIS A 134 -22.17 6.29 -0.70
N VAL A 135 -21.79 5.09 -1.17
CA VAL A 135 -21.41 4.73 -2.55
C VAL A 135 -21.76 3.26 -2.81
N ASP A 136 -22.34 2.94 -3.97
CA ASP A 136 -22.68 1.57 -4.36
C ASP A 136 -21.44 0.71 -4.60
N VAL A 137 -21.36 -0.46 -3.94
CA VAL A 137 -20.30 -1.44 -4.16
C VAL A 137 -20.82 -2.88 -4.07
N TYR A 138 -20.79 -3.59 -5.20
CA TYR A 138 -21.37 -4.94 -5.34
C TYR A 138 -20.37 -6.11 -5.14
N THR A 139 -19.18 -5.85 -4.61
CA THR A 139 -18.12 -6.88 -4.44
C THR A 139 -17.77 -7.10 -2.97
N GLN A 140 -17.19 -8.24 -2.62
CA GLN A 140 -16.76 -8.57 -1.25
C GLN A 140 -15.79 -7.54 -0.64
N SER A 141 -15.76 -7.46 0.69
CA SER A 141 -15.06 -6.38 1.41
C SER A 141 -13.54 -6.59 1.50
N PHE A 142 -13.08 -7.84 1.65
CA PHE A 142 -11.69 -8.13 2.00
C PHE A 142 -10.86 -8.65 0.81
N PRO A 143 -9.61 -8.17 0.62
CA PRO A 143 -9.05 -6.94 1.17
C PRO A 143 -9.56 -5.72 0.37
N SER A 144 -9.33 -4.51 0.89
CA SER A 144 -9.66 -3.29 0.17
C SER A 144 -8.75 -3.08 -1.05
N ALA A 145 -9.31 -3.21 -2.24
CA ALA A 145 -8.58 -2.97 -3.50
C ALA A 145 -8.03 -1.53 -3.61
N HIS A 146 -8.78 -0.53 -3.10
CA HIS A 146 -8.30 0.85 -3.08
C HIS A 146 -7.06 0.99 -2.20
N ALA A 147 -7.06 0.38 -1.00
CA ALA A 147 -5.90 0.39 -0.13
C ALA A 147 -4.72 -0.38 -0.76
N THR A 148 -4.94 -1.58 -1.28
CA THR A 148 -3.87 -2.39 -1.91
C THR A 148 -3.22 -1.70 -3.10
N LEU A 149 -4.01 -1.27 -4.08
CA LEU A 149 -3.47 -0.69 -5.30
C LEU A 149 -2.88 0.69 -5.08
N SER A 150 -3.51 1.54 -4.24
CA SER A 150 -2.94 2.86 -3.92
C SER A 150 -1.59 2.71 -3.21
N THR A 151 -1.46 1.79 -2.24
CA THR A 151 -0.17 1.50 -1.61
C THR A 151 0.85 1.05 -2.66
N LEU A 152 0.53 0.08 -3.50
CA LEU A 152 1.46 -0.39 -4.53
C LEU A 152 1.92 0.75 -5.46
N VAL A 153 0.97 1.47 -6.05
CA VAL A 153 1.22 2.49 -7.07
C VAL A 153 1.97 3.69 -6.48
N TYR A 154 1.48 4.26 -5.39
CA TYR A 154 2.10 5.48 -4.84
C TYR A 154 3.45 5.22 -4.20
N PHE A 155 3.67 4.07 -3.55
CA PHE A 155 5.01 3.74 -3.06
C PHE A 155 5.99 3.41 -4.19
N TYR A 156 5.52 2.80 -5.29
CA TYR A 156 6.36 2.61 -6.48
C TYR A 156 6.79 3.95 -7.09
N ILE A 157 5.85 4.88 -7.26
CA ILE A 157 6.13 6.24 -7.75
C ILE A 157 7.07 6.98 -6.79
N ALA A 158 6.80 6.94 -5.49
CA ALA A 158 7.67 7.53 -4.48
C ALA A 158 9.12 7.02 -4.61
N HIS A 159 9.29 5.71 -4.80
CA HIS A 159 10.61 5.12 -5.02
C HIS A 159 11.31 5.68 -6.26
N LEU A 160 10.61 5.81 -7.39
CA LEU A 160 11.15 6.42 -8.60
C LEU A 160 11.57 7.88 -8.36
N LEU A 161 10.71 8.67 -7.73
CA LEU A 161 10.97 10.09 -7.45
C LEU A 161 12.19 10.27 -6.52
N THR A 162 12.39 9.35 -5.57
CA THR A 162 13.58 9.41 -4.70
C THR A 162 14.90 9.19 -5.43
N HIS A 163 14.89 8.70 -6.67
CA HIS A 163 16.11 8.60 -7.49
C HIS A 163 16.62 9.97 -7.95
N PHE A 164 15.71 10.94 -8.10
CA PHE A 164 16.04 12.31 -8.50
C PHE A 164 16.34 13.22 -7.29
N ALA A 165 15.98 12.79 -6.08
CA ALA A 165 16.21 13.54 -4.86
C ALA A 165 17.60 13.28 -4.27
N GLN A 166 18.45 14.32 -4.25
CA GLN A 166 19.80 14.25 -3.68
C GLN A 166 19.79 14.28 -2.15
N ASN A 167 18.84 14.99 -1.54
CA ASN A 167 18.76 15.19 -0.09
C ASN A 167 17.89 14.10 0.58
N THR A 168 18.37 13.54 1.69
CA THR A 168 17.66 12.58 2.53
C THR A 168 16.33 13.12 3.06
N SER A 169 16.24 14.41 3.38
CA SER A 169 14.99 15.05 3.84
C SER A 169 13.91 15.06 2.75
N VAL A 170 14.30 15.34 1.50
CA VAL A 170 13.36 15.31 0.36
C VAL A 170 12.87 13.88 0.12
N ARG A 171 13.78 12.90 0.21
CA ARG A 171 13.41 11.48 0.08
C ARG A 171 12.44 11.05 1.19
N ALA A 172 12.67 11.48 2.42
CA ALA A 172 11.77 11.20 3.54
C ALA A 172 10.39 11.86 3.32
N TRP A 173 10.37 13.10 2.85
CA TRP A 173 9.13 13.82 2.55
C TRP A 173 8.32 13.14 1.44
N ILE A 174 8.97 12.66 0.36
CA ILE A 174 8.30 11.93 -0.73
C ILE A 174 7.59 10.66 -0.20
N TYR A 175 8.26 9.86 0.62
CA TYR A 175 7.64 8.67 1.21
C TYR A 175 6.54 9.03 2.21
N PHE A 176 6.73 10.10 3.00
CA PHE A 176 5.71 10.60 3.91
C PHE A 176 4.46 11.05 3.15
N ALA A 177 4.61 11.82 2.07
CA ALA A 177 3.49 12.27 1.24
C ALA A 177 2.73 11.09 0.63
N ALA A 178 3.44 10.08 0.12
CA ALA A 178 2.82 8.86 -0.38
C ALA A 178 2.07 8.08 0.73
N ALA A 179 2.68 7.91 1.90
CA ALA A 179 2.07 7.24 3.03
C ALA A 179 0.82 7.99 3.53
N PHE A 180 0.90 9.32 3.61
CA PHE A 180 -0.21 10.18 4.00
C PHE A 180 -1.38 10.08 3.02
N LEU A 181 -1.11 10.14 1.71
CA LEU A 181 -2.14 9.97 0.69
C LEU A 181 -2.82 8.60 0.78
N VAL A 182 -2.04 7.53 0.88
CA VAL A 182 -2.53 6.16 1.05
C VAL A 182 -3.36 6.00 2.33
N PHE A 183 -2.94 6.66 3.41
CA PHE A 183 -3.70 6.71 4.65
C PHE A 183 -5.05 7.42 4.47
N CYS A 184 -5.06 8.61 3.85
CA CYS A 184 -6.28 9.36 3.56
C CYS A 184 -7.25 8.55 2.67
N ILE A 185 -6.74 7.88 1.64
CA ILE A 185 -7.53 6.97 0.80
C ILE A 185 -8.14 5.85 1.65
N GLY A 186 -7.34 5.18 2.47
CA GLY A 186 -7.83 4.11 3.35
C GLY A 186 -8.90 4.60 4.33
N LEU A 187 -8.66 5.73 4.98
CA LEU A 187 -9.59 6.36 5.91
C LEU A 187 -10.90 6.74 5.23
N SER A 188 -10.84 7.26 4.00
CA SER A 188 -12.05 7.59 3.22
C SER A 188 -12.96 6.37 3.02
N ARG A 189 -12.39 5.17 2.85
CA ARG A 189 -13.17 3.93 2.67
C ARG A 189 -13.90 3.49 3.93
N VAL A 190 -13.32 3.75 5.10
CA VAL A 190 -13.97 3.47 6.38
C VAL A 190 -15.09 4.48 6.63
N LEU A 191 -14.81 5.77 6.43
CA LEU A 191 -15.79 6.84 6.62
C LEU A 191 -16.97 6.77 5.65
N LEU A 192 -16.76 6.31 4.42
CA LEU A 192 -17.85 6.07 3.45
C LEU A 192 -18.70 4.82 3.75
N GLY A 193 -18.37 4.07 4.80
CA GLY A 193 -19.15 2.90 5.23
C GLY A 193 -18.89 1.63 4.43
N VAL A 194 -17.90 1.62 3.54
CA VAL A 194 -17.75 0.54 2.55
C VAL A 194 -16.73 -0.52 2.96
N HIS A 195 -15.82 -0.25 3.89
CA HIS A 195 -14.81 -1.20 4.34
C HIS A 195 -14.61 -1.17 5.85
N TRP A 196 -14.28 -2.32 6.41
CA TRP A 196 -13.81 -2.42 7.79
C TRP A 196 -12.36 -1.93 7.90
N PRO A 197 -11.94 -1.37 9.05
CA PRO A 197 -10.55 -0.96 9.26
C PRO A 197 -9.52 -2.06 8.97
N SER A 198 -9.80 -3.31 9.34
CA SER A 198 -8.94 -4.45 9.02
C SER A 198 -8.83 -4.76 7.53
N ASP A 199 -9.85 -4.47 6.70
CA ASP A 199 -9.77 -4.59 5.23
C ASP A 199 -8.72 -3.63 4.67
N ILE A 200 -8.60 -2.45 5.26
CA ILE A 200 -7.66 -1.39 4.87
C ILE A 200 -6.24 -1.76 5.29
N ILE A 201 -6.07 -2.21 6.54
CA ILE A 201 -4.77 -2.63 7.07
C ILE A 201 -4.23 -3.82 6.26
N ALA A 202 -5.05 -4.82 5.98
CA ALA A 202 -4.68 -5.93 5.09
C ALA A 202 -4.29 -5.41 3.71
N GLY A 203 -5.06 -4.46 3.17
CA GLY A 203 -4.78 -3.85 1.89
C GLY A 203 -3.40 -3.19 1.84
N TRP A 204 -3.04 -2.40 2.86
CA TRP A 204 -1.73 -1.76 2.97
C TRP A 204 -0.58 -2.77 3.05
N PHE A 205 -0.74 -3.85 3.83
CA PHE A 205 0.27 -4.91 3.89
C PHE A 205 0.44 -5.62 2.55
N ALA A 206 -0.65 -5.97 1.87
CA ALA A 206 -0.61 -6.60 0.56
C ALA A 206 0.09 -5.70 -0.48
N GLY A 207 -0.36 -4.44 -0.60
CA GLY A 207 0.21 -3.49 -1.56
C GLY A 207 1.68 -3.15 -1.25
N GLY A 208 2.02 -3.01 0.03
CA GLY A 208 3.38 -2.79 0.49
C GLY A 208 4.31 -3.96 0.17
N SER A 209 3.84 -5.20 0.36
CA SER A 209 4.59 -6.41 -0.01
C SER A 209 4.87 -6.45 -1.51
N MET A 210 3.88 -6.12 -2.34
CA MET A 210 4.02 -6.07 -3.80
C MET A 210 5.00 -4.98 -4.25
N ALA A 211 4.94 -3.79 -3.65
CA ALA A 211 5.89 -2.71 -3.93
C ALA A 211 7.32 -3.10 -3.53
N ALA A 212 7.50 -3.67 -2.33
CA ALA A 212 8.78 -4.18 -1.86
C ALA A 212 9.34 -5.27 -2.80
N PHE A 213 8.47 -6.14 -3.31
CA PHE A 213 8.84 -7.18 -4.26
C PHE A 213 9.34 -6.60 -5.58
N CYS A 214 8.68 -5.55 -6.09
CA CYS A 214 9.17 -4.83 -7.27
C CYS A 214 10.58 -4.27 -7.05
N PHE A 215 10.83 -3.65 -5.90
CA PHE A 215 12.14 -3.10 -5.56
C PHE A 215 13.20 -4.19 -5.41
N TYR A 216 12.83 -5.34 -4.84
CA TYR A 216 13.68 -6.52 -4.76
C TYR A 216 14.11 -6.98 -6.16
N VAL A 217 13.15 -7.17 -7.07
CA VAL A 217 13.42 -7.61 -8.45
C VAL A 217 14.33 -6.62 -9.19
N ILE A 218 14.07 -5.31 -9.07
CA ILE A 218 14.89 -4.26 -9.71
C ILE A 218 16.33 -4.29 -9.16
N LYS A 219 16.50 -4.34 -7.82
CA LYS A 219 17.82 -4.35 -7.18
C LYS A 219 18.60 -5.63 -7.49
N TRP A 220 17.93 -6.78 -7.48
CA TRP A 220 18.52 -8.07 -7.80
C TRP A 220 19.06 -8.11 -9.23
N LYS A 221 18.25 -7.67 -10.21
CA LYS A 221 18.68 -7.61 -11.62
C LYS A 221 19.87 -6.69 -11.83
N ARG A 222 19.96 -5.56 -11.11
CA ARG A 222 21.12 -4.66 -11.15
C ARG A 222 22.40 -5.34 -10.64
N LYS A 223 22.31 -6.09 -9.53
CA LYS A 223 23.45 -6.84 -8.97
C LYS A 223 23.96 -7.91 -9.93
N LEU A 224 23.05 -8.62 -10.61
CA LEU A 224 23.42 -9.62 -11.63
C LEU A 224 24.12 -9.01 -12.84
N ARG A 225 23.75 -7.79 -13.25
CA ARG A 225 24.42 -7.10 -14.37
C ARG A 225 25.87 -6.76 -14.02
N ILE A 226 26.11 -6.20 -12.83
CA ILE A 226 27.45 -5.84 -12.36
C ILE A 226 28.38 -7.07 -12.33
N LYS A 227 27.88 -8.23 -11.88
CA LYS A 227 28.66 -9.49 -11.85
C LYS A 227 28.96 -10.06 -13.24
N LYS A 228 28.22 -9.66 -14.29
CA LYS A 228 28.50 -10.08 -15.68
C LYS A 228 29.48 -9.14 -16.39
N GLU A 229 29.67 -7.92 -15.88
CA GLU A 229 30.48 -6.87 -16.50
C GLU A 229 31.85 -6.69 -15.82
N GLY A 230 32.14 -7.39 -14.72
CA GLY A 230 33.43 -7.38 -14.03
C GLY A 230 33.89 -8.79 -13.70
#